data_AF-A0A9D9IR87-F1
#
_entry.id   AF-A0A9D9IR87-F1
#
_cell.length_a   1.000
_cell.length_b   1.000
_cell.length_c   1.000
_cell.angle_alpha   90.00
_cell.angle_beta   90.00
_cell.angle_gamma   90.00
#
_symmetry.space_group_name_H-M   'P 1'
#
loop_
_entity.id
_entity.type
_entity.pdbx_description
1 polymer ?
#
loop_
_entity_poly.entity_id
_entity_poly.type
_entity_poly.pdbx_seq_one_letter_code
_entity_poly.pdbx_strand_id
1 'polypeptide(L)'
;MIEISDSDIRLIEKHILMAYDDPRASLYTHCGALLELRKDIINRKVLAHQEDILPDIIAFNEALRNALREMYDRAHQVWKAVQNNDTFSGEVEVTAKCFLDYDYPESHPVQGDDRQELWNALCDNGWNPLYEDGVTLPVLTFPRDLDESFDTLTGLDCPPPNWNEGLDQELTKDLHLISPFHHLFDHMKFAITDFIYVRRFETEINIEIERKI
;
A
#
# COMPACT_ATOMS: atom_id res chain seq x y z
N MET A 1 -27.60 16.50 -4.35
CA MET A 1 -26.51 15.73 -3.72
C MET A 1 -27.00 15.36 -2.34
N ILE A 2 -26.97 14.08 -1.96
CA ILE A 2 -27.25 13.66 -0.59
C ILE A 2 -25.99 14.02 0.22
N GLU A 3 -26.12 14.87 1.24
CA GLU A 3 -25.04 15.10 2.20
C GLU A 3 -24.86 13.82 3.01
N ILE A 4 -23.76 13.12 2.76
CA ILE A 4 -23.39 11.91 3.51
C ILE A 4 -22.65 12.36 4.76
N SER A 5 -23.15 11.97 5.92
CA SER A 5 -22.65 12.40 7.22
C SER A 5 -21.52 11.50 7.71
N ASP A 6 -20.74 11.97 8.69
CA ASP A 6 -19.74 11.13 9.37
C ASP A 6 -20.39 9.91 10.07
N SER A 7 -21.69 9.97 10.35
CA SER A 7 -22.43 8.83 10.91
C SER A 7 -22.67 7.71 9.91
N ASP A 8 -22.76 8.03 8.62
CA ASP A 8 -22.91 7.05 7.55
C ASP A 8 -21.58 6.31 7.30
N ILE A 9 -20.45 7.03 7.34
CA ILE A 9 -19.11 6.41 7.26
C ILE A 9 -18.91 5.42 8.41
N ARG A 10 -19.22 5.81 9.64
CA ARG A 10 -19.12 4.92 10.82
C ARG A 10 -20.02 3.69 10.69
N LEU A 11 -21.21 3.84 10.11
CA LEU A 11 -22.09 2.71 9.86
C LEU A 11 -21.49 1.73 8.85
N ILE A 12 -20.89 2.24 7.77
CA ILE A 12 -20.20 1.42 6.76
C ILE A 12 -19.01 0.69 7.39
N GLU A 13 -18.16 1.40 8.14
CA GLU A 13 -17.00 0.83 8.84
C GLU A 13 -17.42 -0.29 9.81
N LYS A 14 -18.52 -0.10 10.55
CA LYS A 14 -19.06 -1.16 11.41
C LYS A 14 -19.48 -2.40 10.63
N HIS A 15 -20.08 -2.25 9.45
CA HIS A 15 -20.45 -3.40 8.62
C HIS A 15 -19.24 -4.09 8.02
N ILE A 16 -18.18 -3.33 7.68
CA ILE A 16 -16.90 -3.89 7.25
C ILE A 16 -16.33 -4.79 8.35
N LEU A 17 -16.25 -4.28 9.59
CA LEU A 17 -15.76 -5.06 10.74
C LEU A 17 -16.61 -6.31 11.02
N MET A 18 -17.94 -6.16 11.02
CA MET A 18 -18.85 -7.32 11.20
C MET A 18 -18.65 -8.41 10.15
N ALA A 19 -18.28 -8.04 8.92
CA ALA A 19 -18.03 -8.99 7.85
C ALA A 19 -16.62 -9.59 7.91
N TYR A 20 -15.63 -8.81 8.35
CA TYR A 20 -14.27 -9.28 8.64
C TYR A 20 -14.28 -10.35 9.74
N ASP A 21 -15.10 -10.14 10.78
CA ASP A 21 -15.23 -11.07 11.91
C ASP A 21 -16.08 -12.33 11.61
N ASP A 22 -16.81 -12.40 10.49
CA ASP A 22 -17.64 -13.57 10.18
C ASP A 22 -16.83 -14.65 9.44
N PRO A 23 -16.51 -15.79 10.09
CA PRO A 23 -15.72 -16.87 9.48
C PRO A 23 -16.44 -17.58 8.32
N ARG A 24 -17.70 -17.23 8.03
CA ARG A 24 -18.52 -17.81 6.95
C ARG A 24 -18.69 -16.85 5.77
N ALA A 25 -18.26 -15.59 5.87
CA ALA A 25 -18.37 -14.64 4.77
C ALA A 25 -17.39 -15.02 3.65
N SER A 26 -17.82 -14.96 2.39
CA SER A 26 -16.90 -15.06 1.25
C SER A 26 -16.06 -13.77 1.23
N LEU A 27 -14.86 -13.85 1.80
CA LEU A 27 -14.07 -12.77 2.40
C LEU A 27 -14.09 -11.43 1.66
N TYR A 28 -13.86 -11.39 0.34
CA TYR A 28 -13.67 -10.11 -0.36
C TYR A 28 -14.83 -9.63 -1.23
N THR A 29 -15.49 -10.53 -1.97
CA THR A 29 -16.47 -10.12 -3.01
C THR A 29 -17.72 -9.45 -2.45
N HIS A 30 -18.12 -9.76 -1.22
CA HIS A 30 -19.25 -9.12 -0.55
C HIS A 30 -18.90 -7.77 0.09
N CYS A 31 -17.63 -7.55 0.46
CA CYS A 31 -17.20 -6.34 1.15
C CYS A 31 -16.54 -5.31 0.22
N GLY A 32 -16.10 -5.72 -0.97
CA GLY A 32 -15.53 -4.81 -1.97
C GLY A 32 -16.44 -3.60 -2.28
N ALA A 33 -17.77 -3.80 -2.30
CA ALA A 33 -18.72 -2.70 -2.48
C ALA A 33 -18.78 -1.75 -1.27
N LEU A 34 -18.63 -2.25 -0.04
CA LEU A 34 -18.58 -1.43 1.17
C LEU A 34 -17.27 -0.64 1.25
N LEU A 35 -16.14 -1.27 0.91
CA LEU A 35 -14.84 -0.62 0.82
C LEU A 35 -14.82 0.48 -0.23
N GLU A 36 -15.32 0.19 -1.43
CA GLU A 36 -15.39 1.18 -2.50
C GLU A 36 -16.30 2.35 -2.11
N LEU A 37 -17.48 2.07 -1.54
CA LEU A 37 -18.38 3.11 -1.06
C LEU A 37 -17.73 3.98 0.03
N ARG A 38 -17.02 3.35 0.98
CA ARG A 38 -16.27 4.06 2.03
C ARG A 38 -15.20 4.95 1.42
N LYS A 39 -14.35 4.41 0.54
CA LYS A 39 -13.30 5.13 -0.19
C LYS A 39 -13.89 6.33 -0.93
N ASP A 40 -14.96 6.14 -1.69
CA ASP A 40 -15.59 7.20 -2.49
C ASP A 40 -16.14 8.35 -1.63
N ILE A 41 -16.79 8.02 -0.50
CA ILE A 41 -17.34 9.03 0.40
C ILE A 41 -16.22 9.84 1.04
N ILE A 42 -15.20 9.16 1.58
CA ILE A 42 -14.08 9.81 2.26
C ILE A 42 -13.29 10.65 1.27
N ASN A 43 -12.87 10.08 0.14
CA ASN A 43 -12.08 10.79 -0.86
C ASN A 43 -12.85 11.99 -1.41
N ARG A 44 -14.15 11.88 -1.71
CA ARG A 44 -14.94 13.03 -2.15
C ARG A 44 -14.96 14.16 -1.14
N LYS A 45 -15.09 13.85 0.15
CA LYS A 45 -15.13 14.85 1.23
C LYS A 45 -13.77 15.51 1.43
N VAL A 46 -12.70 14.71 1.46
CA VAL A 46 -11.35 15.17 1.78
C VAL A 46 -10.72 15.89 0.59
N LEU A 47 -10.85 15.37 -0.63
CA LEU A 47 -10.27 15.98 -1.84
C LEU A 47 -10.96 17.28 -2.26
N ALA A 48 -12.16 17.57 -1.73
CA ALA A 48 -12.77 18.91 -1.86
C ALA A 48 -11.96 20.02 -1.17
N HIS A 49 -11.06 19.63 -0.25
CA HIS A 49 -10.13 20.49 0.49
C HIS A 49 -8.71 19.90 0.45
N GLN A 50 -8.27 19.43 -0.72
CA GLN A 50 -7.00 18.73 -0.87
C GLN A 50 -5.79 19.53 -0.36
N GLU A 51 -5.85 20.86 -0.42
CA GLU A 51 -4.83 21.75 0.12
C GLU A 51 -4.53 21.51 1.61
N ASP A 52 -5.52 21.07 2.39
CA ASP A 52 -5.38 20.83 3.83
C ASP A 52 -4.58 19.56 4.14
N ILE A 53 -4.57 18.59 3.23
CA ILE A 53 -3.86 17.30 3.39
C ILE A 53 -2.59 17.19 2.53
N LEU A 54 -2.26 18.23 1.77
CA LEU A 54 -1.09 18.26 0.90
C LEU A 54 0.22 17.97 1.67
N PRO A 55 0.47 18.50 2.88
CA PRO A 55 1.67 18.17 3.64
C PRO A 55 1.77 16.68 3.99
N ASP A 56 0.64 16.02 4.26
CA ASP A 56 0.60 14.60 4.59
C ASP A 56 0.82 13.72 3.36
N ILE A 57 0.28 14.10 2.20
CA ILE A 57 0.58 13.44 0.92
C ILE A 57 2.08 13.49 0.64
N ILE A 58 2.72 14.66 0.80
CA ILE A 58 4.16 14.85 0.58
C ILE A 58 4.96 13.97 1.56
N ALA A 59 4.64 14.04 2.85
CA ALA A 59 5.36 13.30 3.88
C ALA A 59 5.22 11.78 3.71
N PHE A 60 4.03 11.31 3.31
CA PHE A 60 3.82 9.90 3.00
C PHE A 60 4.61 9.46 1.77
N ASN A 61 4.56 10.20 0.65
CA ASN A 61 5.28 9.87 -0.57
C ASN A 61 6.81 9.81 -0.34
N GLU A 62 7.35 10.74 0.46
CA GLU A 62 8.75 10.72 0.87
C GLU A 62 9.09 9.51 1.74
N ALA A 63 8.30 9.22 2.77
CA ALA A 63 8.53 8.08 3.66
C ALA A 63 8.44 6.74 2.91
N LEU A 64 7.45 6.59 2.03
CA LEU A 64 7.27 5.42 1.18
C LEU A 64 8.47 5.24 0.23
N ARG A 65 8.90 6.31 -0.44
CA ARG A 65 10.07 6.26 -1.34
C ARG A 65 11.34 5.84 -0.59
N ASN A 66 11.53 6.32 0.64
CA ASN A 66 12.66 5.93 1.48
C ASN A 66 12.60 4.46 1.89
N ALA A 67 11.42 3.97 2.31
CA ALA A 67 11.22 2.57 2.67
C ALA A 67 11.47 1.63 1.48
N LEU A 68 10.95 1.97 0.30
CA LEU A 68 11.20 1.21 -0.92
C LEU A 68 12.68 1.22 -1.30
N ARG A 69 13.39 2.34 -1.10
CA ARG A 69 14.83 2.42 -1.37
C ARG A 69 15.60 1.47 -0.47
N GLU A 70 15.30 1.47 0.83
CA GLU A 70 15.93 0.57 1.79
C GLU A 70 15.66 -0.90 1.42
N MET A 71 14.40 -1.23 1.11
CA MET A 71 14.00 -2.57 0.65
C MET A 71 14.79 -2.99 -0.60
N TYR A 72 14.83 -2.12 -1.62
CA TYR A 72 15.54 -2.38 -2.88
C TYR A 72 17.03 -2.66 -2.65
N ASP A 73 17.70 -1.82 -1.85
CA ASP A 73 19.13 -1.99 -1.54
C ASP A 73 19.39 -3.27 -0.75
N ARG A 74 18.54 -3.59 0.24
CA ARG A 74 18.64 -4.80 1.05
C ARG A 74 18.39 -6.07 0.22
N ALA A 75 17.41 -6.06 -0.67
CA ALA A 75 17.11 -7.20 -1.53
C ALA A 75 18.28 -7.53 -2.47
N HIS A 76 18.93 -6.51 -3.05
CA HIS A 76 20.16 -6.69 -3.83
C HIS A 76 21.32 -7.25 -3.01
N GLN A 77 21.47 -6.84 -1.76
CA GLN A 77 22.49 -7.38 -0.85
C GLN A 77 22.22 -8.85 -0.53
N VAL A 78 20.97 -9.20 -0.22
CA VAL A 78 20.54 -10.58 0.03
C VAL A 78 20.80 -11.46 -1.19
N TRP A 79 20.41 -11.01 -2.39
CA TRP A 79 20.67 -11.71 -3.64
C TRP A 79 22.17 -12.00 -3.84
N LYS A 80 23.03 -10.99 -3.66
CA LYS A 80 24.49 -11.17 -3.75
C LYS A 80 25.02 -12.16 -2.71
N ALA A 81 24.50 -12.13 -1.49
CA ALA A 81 24.91 -13.06 -0.43
C ALA A 81 24.50 -14.51 -0.74
N VAL A 82 23.30 -14.70 -1.29
CA VAL A 82 22.79 -16.00 -1.75
C VAL A 82 23.67 -16.55 -2.88
N GLN A 83 23.97 -15.75 -3.90
CA GLN A 83 24.80 -16.17 -5.04
C GLN A 83 26.23 -16.58 -4.66
N ASN A 84 26.78 -15.99 -3.59
CA ASN A 84 28.13 -16.30 -3.11
C ASN A 84 28.17 -17.46 -2.12
N ASN A 85 27.04 -18.13 -1.86
CA ASN A 85 26.95 -19.18 -0.85
C ASN A 85 26.65 -20.53 -1.48
N ASP A 86 27.67 -21.39 -1.51
CA ASP A 86 27.64 -22.75 -2.06
C ASP A 86 26.62 -23.70 -1.38
N THR A 87 26.02 -23.29 -0.26
CA THR A 87 24.99 -24.06 0.45
C THR A 87 23.64 -24.05 -0.29
N PHE A 88 23.39 -23.02 -1.11
CA PHE A 88 22.17 -22.93 -1.89
C PHE A 88 22.29 -23.79 -3.16
N SER A 89 22.04 -25.09 -3.04
CA SER A 89 21.93 -26.00 -4.18
C SER A 89 20.50 -25.99 -4.72
N GLY A 90 20.24 -25.27 -5.81
CA GLY A 90 18.92 -25.19 -6.43
C GLY A 90 18.74 -23.92 -7.26
N GLU A 91 17.58 -23.80 -7.92
CA GLU A 91 17.14 -22.52 -8.47
C GLU A 91 16.63 -21.68 -7.29
N VAL A 92 17.25 -20.51 -7.07
CA VAL A 92 16.92 -19.62 -5.94
C VAL A 92 16.20 -18.39 -6.46
N GLU A 93 15.09 -18.07 -5.82
CA GLU A 93 14.35 -16.83 -6.03
C GLU A 93 14.40 -15.99 -4.76
N VAL A 94 14.59 -14.68 -4.92
CA VAL A 94 14.47 -13.71 -3.82
C VAL A 94 13.37 -12.73 -4.16
N THR A 95 12.32 -12.68 -3.36
CA THR A 95 11.23 -11.70 -3.51
C THR A 95 11.30 -10.68 -2.39
N ALA A 96 11.05 -9.41 -2.71
CA ALA A 96 11.02 -8.32 -1.75
C ALA A 96 9.73 -7.52 -1.86
N LYS A 97 9.01 -7.40 -0.73
CA LYS A 97 7.72 -6.73 -0.59
C LYS A 97 7.81 -5.64 0.47
N CYS A 98 7.00 -4.59 0.30
CA CYS A 98 6.89 -3.49 1.24
C CYS A 98 5.43 -3.31 1.64
N PHE A 99 5.15 -3.19 2.94
CA PHE A 99 3.83 -3.05 3.50
C PHE A 99 3.77 -1.77 4.35
N LEU A 100 2.58 -1.18 4.46
CA LEU A 100 2.24 -0.21 5.50
C LEU A 100 2.46 -0.84 6.89
N ASP A 101 2.76 0.00 7.89
CA ASP A 101 2.97 -0.44 9.29
C ASP A 101 1.80 -1.29 9.82
N TYR A 102 2.10 -2.26 10.69
CA TYR A 102 1.08 -3.07 11.36
C TYR A 102 0.24 -2.23 12.33
N ASP A 103 0.87 -1.23 12.95
CA ASP A 103 0.19 -0.34 13.88
C ASP A 103 -0.53 0.78 13.13
N TYR A 104 -1.77 1.08 13.56
CA TYR A 104 -2.52 2.20 13.02
C TYR A 104 -1.75 3.52 13.28
N PRO A 105 -1.63 4.42 12.28
CA PRO A 105 -0.77 5.58 12.43
C PRO A 105 -1.17 6.48 13.61
N GLU A 106 -0.26 6.66 14.57
CA GLU A 106 -0.44 7.58 15.72
C GLU A 106 -0.68 9.03 15.27
N SER A 107 -0.18 9.38 14.08
CA SER A 107 -0.36 10.68 13.41
C SER A 107 -1.75 10.87 12.80
N HIS A 108 -2.56 9.82 12.67
CA HIS A 108 -3.88 9.95 12.06
C HIS A 108 -4.80 10.84 12.95
N PRO A 109 -5.54 11.81 12.39
CA PRO A 109 -6.33 12.76 13.19
C PRO A 109 -7.54 12.12 13.89
N VAL A 110 -8.09 11.06 13.31
CA VAL A 110 -9.12 10.22 13.96
C VAL A 110 -8.45 9.08 14.72
N GLN A 111 -8.61 9.06 16.04
CA GLN A 111 -8.13 8.03 16.94
C GLN A 111 -9.32 7.37 17.67
N GLY A 112 -9.13 6.14 18.17
CA GLY A 112 -10.17 5.41 18.90
C GLY A 112 -9.93 3.90 18.93
N ASP A 113 -10.65 3.20 19.81
CA ASP A 113 -10.44 1.77 20.07
C ASP A 113 -10.72 0.89 18.84
N ASP A 114 -11.61 1.32 17.94
CA ASP A 114 -11.99 0.60 16.71
C ASP A 114 -11.05 0.85 15.52
N ARG A 115 -10.12 1.81 15.64
CA ARG A 115 -9.27 2.22 14.52
C ARG A 115 -8.23 1.16 14.16
N GLN A 116 -7.62 0.52 15.16
CA GLN A 116 -6.68 -0.57 14.92
C GLN A 116 -7.38 -1.79 14.31
N GLU A 117 -8.61 -2.12 14.74
CA GLU A 117 -9.38 -3.22 14.16
C GLU A 117 -9.70 -2.97 12.68
N LEU A 118 -10.15 -1.75 12.35
CA LEU A 118 -10.41 -1.38 10.96
C LEU A 118 -9.12 -1.38 10.14
N TRP A 119 -8.02 -0.87 10.69
CA TRP A 119 -6.70 -0.89 10.04
C TRP A 119 -6.27 -2.31 9.70
N ASN A 120 -6.35 -3.22 10.68
CA ASN A 120 -6.04 -4.63 10.48
C ASN A 120 -6.90 -5.23 9.35
N ALA A 121 -8.20 -4.93 9.32
CA ALA A 121 -9.08 -5.43 8.25
C ALA A 121 -8.69 -4.89 6.86
N LEU A 122 -8.31 -3.61 6.74
CA LEU A 122 -7.90 -3.01 5.47
C LEU A 122 -6.57 -3.57 4.95
N CYS A 123 -5.64 -3.87 5.86
CA CYS A 123 -4.30 -4.38 5.57
C CYS A 123 -4.20 -5.92 5.53
N ASP A 124 -5.25 -6.65 5.90
CA ASP A 124 -5.27 -8.11 5.85
C ASP A 124 -5.31 -8.57 4.38
N ASN A 125 -4.29 -9.28 3.91
CA ASN A 125 -4.22 -9.78 2.54
C ASN A 125 -5.18 -10.93 2.23
N GLY A 126 -5.53 -11.75 3.23
CA GLY A 126 -6.53 -12.81 3.10
C GLY A 126 -7.94 -12.24 2.92
N TRP A 127 -8.17 -11.04 3.47
CA TRP A 127 -9.40 -10.31 3.26
C TRP A 127 -9.35 -9.37 2.06
N ASN A 128 -8.25 -8.65 1.82
CA ASN A 128 -7.99 -7.75 0.69
C ASN A 128 -6.90 -8.32 -0.24
N PRO A 129 -7.26 -9.17 -1.23
CA PRO A 129 -6.30 -9.79 -2.14
C PRO A 129 -5.50 -8.78 -2.97
N LEU A 130 -6.02 -7.56 -3.17
CA LEU A 130 -5.29 -6.52 -3.90
C LEU A 130 -4.06 -6.02 -3.14
N TYR A 131 -3.97 -6.31 -1.84
CA TYR A 131 -2.87 -5.93 -0.95
C TYR A 131 -1.95 -7.12 -0.59
N GLU A 132 -2.09 -8.27 -1.27
CA GLU A 132 -1.26 -9.47 -1.04
C GLU A 132 0.25 -9.20 -1.17
N ASP A 133 0.60 -8.32 -2.09
CA ASP A 133 1.99 -7.94 -2.37
C ASP A 133 2.40 -6.62 -1.71
N GLY A 134 1.59 -6.14 -0.76
CA GLY A 134 1.79 -4.85 -0.12
C GLY A 134 1.69 -3.70 -1.13
N VAL A 135 2.46 -2.64 -0.94
CA VAL A 135 2.44 -1.45 -1.81
C VAL A 135 3.24 -1.64 -3.10
N THR A 136 4.09 -2.66 -3.16
CA THR A 136 5.00 -2.95 -4.28
C THR A 136 4.26 -3.55 -5.47
N LEU A 137 4.28 -2.86 -6.61
CA LEU A 137 3.77 -3.40 -7.89
C LEU A 137 4.65 -2.94 -9.06
N PRO A 138 5.33 -3.88 -9.76
CA PRO A 138 5.45 -5.30 -9.45
C PRO A 138 6.30 -5.59 -8.20
N VAL A 139 6.21 -6.81 -7.67
CA VAL A 139 7.09 -7.30 -6.59
C VAL A 139 8.51 -7.48 -7.13
N LEU A 140 9.49 -6.87 -6.46
CA LEU A 140 10.90 -7.00 -6.81
C LEU A 140 11.35 -8.45 -6.61
N THR A 141 11.78 -9.11 -7.68
CA THR A 141 12.10 -10.55 -7.69
C THR A 141 13.41 -10.82 -8.42
N PHE A 142 14.37 -11.46 -7.76
CA PHE A 142 15.62 -11.90 -8.40
C PHE A 142 15.59 -13.40 -8.72
N PRO A 143 16.15 -13.83 -9.87
CA PRO A 143 16.99 -13.04 -10.80
C PRO A 143 16.23 -12.20 -11.83
N ARG A 144 14.90 -12.29 -11.89
CA ARG A 144 14.08 -11.67 -12.95
C ARG A 144 14.33 -10.17 -13.12
N ASP A 145 14.40 -9.44 -12.00
CA ASP A 145 14.40 -7.98 -11.94
C ASP A 145 15.81 -7.44 -11.61
N LEU A 146 16.88 -8.21 -11.90
CA LEU A 146 18.26 -7.87 -11.55
C LEU A 146 18.77 -6.56 -12.17
N ASP A 147 18.32 -6.28 -13.39
CA ASP A 147 18.71 -5.08 -14.14
C ASP A 147 17.70 -3.93 -13.95
N GLU A 148 16.63 -4.14 -13.17
CA GLU A 148 15.64 -3.09 -12.91
C GLU A 148 16.21 -2.00 -12.01
N SER A 149 16.05 -0.75 -12.46
CA SER A 149 16.43 0.42 -11.67
C SER A 149 15.38 0.70 -10.60
N PHE A 150 15.79 1.42 -9.55
CA PHE A 150 14.82 1.91 -8.57
C PHE A 150 13.77 2.87 -9.16
N ASP A 151 14.14 3.62 -10.19
CA ASP A 151 13.19 4.53 -10.86
C ASP A 151 12.12 3.74 -11.62
N THR A 152 12.48 2.57 -12.15
CA THR A 152 11.53 1.61 -12.75
C THR A 152 10.60 1.02 -11.69
N LEU A 153 11.14 0.58 -10.54
CA LEU A 153 10.34 0.07 -9.41
C LEU A 153 9.33 1.11 -8.89
N THR A 154 9.70 2.40 -8.93
CA THR A 154 8.86 3.50 -8.45
C THR A 154 8.03 4.18 -9.55
N GLY A 155 8.17 3.72 -10.81
CA GLY A 155 7.49 4.28 -11.97
C GLY A 155 7.92 5.71 -12.32
N LEU A 156 9.05 6.20 -11.80
CA LEU A 156 9.57 7.54 -12.08
C LEU A 156 10.27 7.65 -13.43
N ASP A 157 10.52 6.54 -14.11
CA ASP A 157 11.02 6.49 -15.49
C ASP A 157 9.89 6.54 -16.54
N CYS A 158 8.62 6.43 -16.12
CA CYS A 158 7.45 6.54 -16.98
C CYS A 158 7.00 8.01 -17.11
N PRO A 159 6.96 8.61 -18.32
CA PRO A 159 6.48 9.98 -18.48
C PRO A 159 4.94 10.08 -18.50
N PRO A 160 4.32 11.01 -17.75
CA PRO A 160 4.95 11.95 -16.82
C PRO A 160 5.38 11.25 -15.51
N PRO A 161 6.54 11.61 -14.93
CA PRO A 161 7.06 10.97 -13.71
C PRO A 161 6.35 11.51 -12.45
N ASN A 162 5.03 11.39 -12.44
CA ASN A 162 4.14 11.87 -11.39
C ASN A 162 2.77 11.15 -11.52
N TRP A 163 2.51 10.20 -10.63
CA TRP A 163 1.31 9.37 -10.61
C TRP A 163 0.22 9.99 -9.74
N ASN A 164 -0.30 11.14 -10.17
CA ASN A 164 -1.25 11.97 -9.43
C ASN A 164 -2.70 11.90 -9.94
N GLU A 165 -3.03 10.88 -10.72
CA GLU A 165 -4.38 10.67 -11.23
C GLU A 165 -5.40 10.58 -10.08
N GLY A 166 -6.50 11.31 -10.22
CA GLY A 166 -7.56 11.42 -9.21
C GLY A 166 -7.32 12.45 -8.12
N LEU A 167 -6.17 13.13 -8.12
CA LEU A 167 -5.88 14.32 -7.30
C LEU A 167 -6.00 15.60 -8.15
N ASP A 168 -6.02 16.77 -7.49
CA ASP A 168 -5.86 18.05 -8.16
C ASP A 168 -4.46 18.13 -8.81
N GLN A 169 -4.45 18.18 -10.14
CA GLN A 169 -3.22 18.12 -10.94
C GLN A 169 -2.33 19.35 -10.77
N GLU A 170 -2.89 20.53 -10.48
CA GLU A 170 -2.09 21.75 -10.33
C GLU A 170 -1.44 21.79 -8.94
N LEU A 171 -2.17 21.39 -7.90
CA LEU A 171 -1.63 21.27 -6.53
C LEU A 171 -0.53 20.21 -6.44
N THR A 172 -0.58 19.18 -7.29
CA THR A 172 0.30 18.01 -7.20
C THR A 172 1.33 17.90 -8.32
N LYS A 173 1.40 18.88 -9.24
CA LYS A 173 2.22 18.81 -10.47
C LYS A 173 3.72 18.54 -10.25
N ASP A 174 4.26 19.03 -9.13
CA ASP A 174 5.68 18.97 -8.79
C ASP A 174 6.00 17.94 -7.69
N LEU A 175 5.03 17.12 -7.27
CA LEU A 175 5.22 16.20 -6.14
C LEU A 175 5.96 14.91 -6.50
N HIS A 176 5.99 14.54 -7.78
CA HIS A 176 6.59 13.29 -8.25
C HIS A 176 6.08 12.09 -7.45
N LEU A 177 4.75 11.95 -7.36
CA LEU A 177 4.12 10.81 -6.71
C LEU A 177 4.53 9.53 -7.44
N ILE A 178 4.94 8.52 -6.69
CA ILE A 178 5.46 7.26 -7.24
C ILE A 178 4.32 6.27 -7.53
N SER A 179 4.52 5.30 -8.43
CA SER A 179 3.46 4.34 -8.77
C SER A 179 2.92 3.55 -7.56
N PRO A 180 3.69 3.18 -6.52
CA PRO A 180 3.15 2.58 -5.30
C PRO A 180 2.16 3.47 -4.52
N PHE A 181 2.32 4.80 -4.57
CA PHE A 181 1.34 5.73 -4.01
C PHE A 181 0.01 5.59 -4.75
N HIS A 182 0.06 5.64 -6.08
CA HIS A 182 -1.12 5.55 -6.93
C HIS A 182 -1.80 4.20 -6.81
N HIS A 183 -1.03 3.12 -6.66
CA HIS A 183 -1.55 1.77 -6.49
C HIS A 183 -2.43 1.66 -5.23
N LEU A 184 -1.97 2.21 -4.10
CA LEU A 184 -2.77 2.32 -2.87
C LEU A 184 -4.02 3.17 -3.09
N PHE A 185 -3.85 4.34 -3.70
CA PHE A 185 -4.92 5.31 -3.88
C PHE A 185 -6.03 4.82 -4.81
N ASP A 186 -5.70 4.24 -5.96
CA ASP A 186 -6.68 3.92 -7.00
C ASP A 186 -7.14 2.47 -6.97
N HIS A 187 -6.24 1.52 -6.70
CA HIS A 187 -6.50 0.11 -6.95
C HIS A 187 -6.80 -0.70 -5.67
N MET A 188 -6.23 -0.34 -4.51
CA MET A 188 -6.31 -1.18 -3.30
C MET A 188 -7.46 -0.87 -2.34
N LYS A 189 -8.44 -0.07 -2.78
CA LYS A 189 -9.65 0.27 -2.01
C LYS A 189 -9.41 1.03 -0.70
N PHE A 190 -8.20 1.53 -0.48
CA PHE A 190 -7.93 2.50 0.58
C PHE A 190 -8.53 3.86 0.23
N ALA A 191 -9.10 4.53 1.23
CA ALA A 191 -9.29 5.97 1.19
C ALA A 191 -7.93 6.66 1.36
N ILE A 192 -7.78 7.87 0.82
CA ILE A 192 -6.53 8.62 0.92
C ILE A 192 -6.08 8.83 2.36
N THR A 193 -7.03 9.13 3.26
CA THR A 193 -6.75 9.32 4.68
C THR A 193 -6.33 8.05 5.41
N ASP A 194 -6.58 6.85 4.85
CA ASP A 194 -6.17 5.62 5.51
C ASP A 194 -4.64 5.50 5.56
N PHE A 195 -3.94 5.95 4.50
CA PHE A 195 -2.50 5.72 4.38
C PHE A 195 -1.64 6.98 4.43
N ILE A 196 -2.14 8.18 4.09
CA ILE A 196 -1.29 9.40 4.04
C ILE A 196 -0.70 9.81 5.40
N TYR A 197 -1.13 9.20 6.50
CA TYR A 197 -0.56 9.43 7.83
C TYR A 197 0.54 8.41 8.20
N VAL A 198 0.68 7.31 7.45
CA VAL A 198 1.71 6.28 7.66
C VAL A 198 3.10 6.89 7.45
N ARG A 199 4.02 6.64 8.38
CA ARG A 199 5.43 7.10 8.31
C ARG A 199 6.43 5.94 8.44
N ARG A 200 5.95 4.74 8.72
CA ARG A 200 6.72 3.52 8.90
C ARG A 200 6.17 2.44 7.98
N PHE A 201 7.05 1.54 7.59
CA PHE A 201 6.75 0.50 6.61
C PHE A 201 7.49 -0.76 7.02
N GLU A 202 6.86 -1.89 6.72
CA GLU A 202 7.39 -3.22 6.99
C GLU A 202 7.91 -3.82 5.69
N THR A 203 9.11 -4.39 5.74
CA THR A 203 9.78 -4.94 4.55
C THR A 203 10.00 -6.43 4.74
N GLU A 204 9.52 -7.21 3.78
CA GLU A 204 9.70 -8.65 3.76
C GLU A 204 10.62 -9.04 2.60
N ILE A 205 11.68 -9.79 2.89
CA ILE A 205 12.56 -10.37 1.88
C ILE A 205 12.53 -11.88 2.06
N ASN A 206 11.93 -12.58 1.11
CA ASN A 206 11.77 -14.02 1.12
C ASN A 206 12.80 -14.66 0.18
N ILE A 207 13.31 -15.83 0.57
CA ILE A 207 14.25 -16.63 -0.23
C ILE A 207 13.62 -18.00 -0.44
N GLU A 208 13.33 -18.35 -1.68
CA GLU A 208 12.77 -19.63 -2.07
C GLU A 208 13.81 -20.45 -2.83
N ILE A 209 13.90 -21.75 -2.53
CA ILE A 209 14.90 -22.64 -3.14
C ILE A 209 14.17 -23.85 -3.70
N GLU A 210 14.10 -23.95 -5.02
CA GLU A 210 13.58 -25.14 -5.67
C GLU A 210 14.67 -26.23 -5.74
N ARG A 211 14.46 -27.30 -4.96
CA ARG A 211 15.29 -28.49 -5.02
C ARG A 211 14.65 -29.50 -5.96
N LYS A 212 15.35 -29.86 -7.04
CA LYS A 212 14.99 -31.03 -7.84
C LYS A 212 15.22 -32.29 -6.98
N ILE A 213 14.13 -32.95 -6.59
CA ILE A 213 14.13 -34.25 -5.90
C ILE A 213 14.44 -35.35 -6.92
#